data_AF-A0A519YU05-F1
#
_entry.id   AF-A0A519YU05-F1
#
_cell.length_a   1.000
_cell.length_b   1.000
_cell.length_c   1.000
_cell.angle_alpha   90.00
_cell.angle_beta   90.00
_cell.angle_gamma   90.00
#
_symmetry.space_group_name_H-M   'P 1'
#
loop_
_entity.id
_entity.type
_entity.pdbx_description
1 polymer ?
#
loop_
_entity_poly.entity_id
_entity_poly.type
_entity_poly.pdbx_seq_one_letter_code
_entity_poly.pdbx_strand_id
1 'polypeptide(L)'
;MRLINSNPGVAAGMFAFMDGLGRAFFKPAVPEPPRRDPGPFYWKVMFIDDHGVLRRSTVRVIALHPDMRRLTVWCDALGRECTLKISKIVEANDLQSGRKVNLHRWMASQHAPAV
;
A
#
# COMPACT_ATOMS: atom_id res chain seq x y z
N MET A 1 -8.27 58.58 18.50
CA MET A 1 -7.54 57.37 18.97
C MET A 1 -7.74 57.23 20.47
N ARG A 2 -8.61 56.31 20.90
CA ARG A 2 -8.77 55.87 22.30
C ARG A 2 -9.58 54.57 22.31
N LEU A 3 -8.95 53.51 22.81
CA LEU A 3 -9.51 52.21 23.20
C LEU A 3 -10.21 52.34 24.55
N ILE A 4 -11.44 51.82 24.67
CA ILE A 4 -12.12 51.31 25.88
C ILE A 4 -13.25 50.43 25.32
N ASN A 5 -13.58 49.20 25.71
CA ASN A 5 -13.82 48.55 27.00
C ASN A 5 -14.17 47.06 26.62
N SER A 6 -13.97 45.98 27.36
CA SER A 6 -14.13 45.77 28.79
C SER A 6 -13.38 44.50 29.25
N ASN A 7 -12.76 44.61 30.42
CA ASN A 7 -12.40 43.55 31.39
C ASN A 7 -13.71 42.95 32.01
N PRO A 8 -13.73 42.10 33.07
CA PRO A 8 -12.66 41.36 33.79
C PRO A 8 -13.06 39.92 34.24
N GLY A 9 -12.14 39.21 34.91
CA GLY A 9 -12.46 38.11 35.84
C GLY A 9 -11.48 36.92 35.76
N VAL A 10 -10.19 37.08 36.12
CA VAL A 10 -9.63 36.87 37.48
C VAL A 10 -9.88 35.41 37.95
N ALA A 11 -8.95 34.50 37.68
CA ALA A 11 -7.81 34.14 38.53
C ALA A 11 -8.18 33.31 39.77
N ALA A 12 -7.59 32.12 39.90
CA ALA A 12 -7.25 31.39 41.13
C ALA A 12 -7.01 29.93 40.73
N GLY A 13 -5.80 29.41 40.87
CA GLY A 13 -5.43 28.63 42.06
C GLY A 13 -5.44 27.16 41.64
N MET A 14 -4.32 26.55 41.29
CA MET A 14 -3.39 25.91 42.24
C MET A 14 -4.14 25.01 43.25
N PHE A 15 -3.77 23.72 43.23
CA PHE A 15 -4.15 22.65 44.17
C PHE A 15 -5.49 21.93 43.94
N ALA A 16 -5.40 20.75 43.33
CA ALA A 16 -5.91 19.52 43.95
C ALA A 16 -5.25 18.31 43.28
N PHE A 17 -4.14 17.89 43.88
CA PHE A 17 -3.61 16.54 43.76
C PHE A 17 -4.61 15.58 44.42
N MET A 18 -4.85 14.44 43.76
CA MET A 18 -5.39 13.18 44.29
C MET A 18 -6.78 13.20 44.93
N ASP A 19 -7.75 12.59 44.24
CA ASP A 19 -8.57 11.54 44.85
C ASP A 19 -9.27 10.67 43.79
N GLY A 20 -9.32 9.37 44.05
CA GLY A 20 -10.32 8.48 43.46
C GLY A 20 -9.94 7.70 42.21
N LEU A 21 -9.30 6.55 42.42
CA LEU A 21 -9.48 5.29 41.66
C LEU A 21 -10.74 5.25 40.78
N GLY A 22 -10.55 5.22 39.46
CA GLY A 22 -11.59 4.75 38.54
C GLY A 22 -11.80 5.61 37.32
N ARG A 23 -10.96 5.43 36.30
CA ARG A 23 -11.41 5.22 34.91
C ARG A 23 -10.23 5.09 33.96
N ALA A 24 -10.20 3.92 33.36
CA ALA A 24 -9.85 3.69 31.97
C ALA A 24 -8.38 3.89 31.60
N PHE A 25 -7.70 2.74 31.49
CA PHE A 25 -6.58 2.52 30.57
C PHE A 25 -7.00 2.83 29.12
N PHE A 26 -7.23 4.08 28.76
CA PHE A 26 -7.19 4.53 27.37
C PHE A 26 -5.77 5.00 27.08
N LYS A 27 -4.89 4.04 26.75
CA LYS A 27 -3.78 4.38 25.86
C LYS A 27 -4.44 4.89 24.58
N PRO A 28 -4.17 6.13 24.11
CA PRO A 28 -4.52 6.48 22.75
C PRO A 28 -3.74 5.49 21.87
N ALA A 29 -4.46 4.52 21.32
CA ALA A 29 -3.93 3.69 20.26
C ALA A 29 -3.50 4.68 19.17
N VAL A 30 -2.19 4.82 18.99
CA VAL A 30 -1.65 5.37 17.76
C VAL A 30 -2.35 4.56 16.67
N PRO A 31 -3.17 5.18 15.80
CA PRO A 31 -3.82 4.43 14.75
C PRO A 31 -2.70 3.83 13.92
N GLU A 32 -2.50 2.52 14.05
CA GLU A 32 -1.62 1.78 13.16
C GLU A 32 -2.07 2.16 11.75
N PRO A 33 -1.15 2.60 10.87
CA PRO A 33 -1.52 2.90 9.51
C PRO A 33 -2.22 1.65 8.98
N PRO A 34 -3.40 1.78 8.34
CA PRO A 34 -4.14 0.63 7.89
C PRO A 34 -3.16 -0.23 7.09
N ARG A 35 -2.92 -1.46 7.56
CA ARG A 35 -2.27 -2.51 6.77
C ARG A 35 -3.14 -2.60 5.53
N ARG A 36 -2.73 -1.90 4.48
CA ARG A 36 -3.33 -2.05 3.16
C ARG A 36 -3.00 -3.48 2.80
N ASP A 37 -3.93 -4.39 3.06
CA ASP A 37 -3.99 -5.62 2.28
C ASP A 37 -3.84 -5.16 0.83
N PRO A 38 -2.73 -5.46 0.16
CA PRO A 38 -2.56 -5.01 -1.19
C PRO A 38 -3.65 -5.72 -1.99
N GLY A 39 -4.70 -4.97 -2.32
CA GLY A 39 -5.78 -5.46 -3.14
C GLY A 39 -5.22 -6.07 -4.43
N PRO A 40 -5.99 -6.93 -5.11
CA PRO A 40 -5.52 -7.62 -6.30
C PRO A 40 -4.93 -6.63 -7.32
N PHE A 41 -3.65 -6.79 -7.66
CA PHE A 41 -2.99 -5.94 -8.64
C PHE A 41 -3.37 -6.41 -10.05
N TYR A 42 -4.11 -5.58 -10.77
CA TYR A 42 -4.45 -5.84 -12.18
C TYR A 42 -3.52 -5.05 -13.08
N TRP A 43 -2.78 -5.75 -13.93
CA TRP A 43 -1.82 -5.14 -14.83
C TRP A 43 -2.17 -5.43 -16.28
N LYS A 44 -1.93 -4.45 -17.16
CA LYS A 44 -1.82 -4.68 -18.60
C LYS A 44 -0.36 -4.97 -18.90
N VAL A 45 -0.07 -6.19 -19.32
CA VAL A 45 1.29 -6.65 -19.61
C VAL A 45 1.49 -6.91 -21.09
N MET A 46 2.69 -6.61 -21.56
CA MET A 46 3.24 -7.14 -22.81
C MET A 46 4.38 -8.09 -22.48
N PHE A 47 4.32 -9.31 -22.99
CA PHE A 47 5.32 -10.33 -22.72
C PHE A 47 5.57 -11.19 -23.96
N ILE A 48 6.76 -11.78 -24.01
CA ILE A 48 7.13 -12.77 -25.03
C ILE A 48 6.68 -14.14 -24.51
N ASP A 49 5.90 -14.88 -25.28
CA ASP A 49 5.47 -16.23 -24.90
C ASP A 49 6.60 -17.28 -25.09
N ASP A 50 6.25 -18.57 -25.02
CA ASP A 50 7.22 -19.65 -25.20
C ASP A 50 7.55 -19.94 -26.67
N HIS A 51 6.77 -19.39 -27.60
CA HIS A 51 7.02 -19.44 -29.04
C HIS A 51 7.77 -18.20 -29.55
N GLY A 52 8.15 -17.28 -28.66
CA GLY A 52 8.82 -16.04 -29.04
C GLY A 52 7.87 -14.96 -29.56
N VAL A 53 6.55 -15.14 -29.42
CA VAL A 53 5.56 -14.18 -29.91
C VAL A 53 5.28 -13.12 -28.84
N LEU A 54 5.32 -11.85 -29.23
CA LEU A 54 4.90 -10.75 -28.38
C LEU A 54 3.38 -10.78 -28.19
N ARG A 55 2.94 -10.94 -26.96
CA ARG A 55 1.53 -10.92 -26.57
C ARG A 55 1.24 -9.77 -25.63
N ARG A 56 0.01 -9.29 -25.69
CA ARG A 56 -0.55 -8.30 -24.77
C ARG A 56 -1.75 -8.90 -24.07
N SER A 57 -1.81 -8.81 -22.75
CA SER A 57 -2.92 -9.33 -21.96
C SER A 57 -3.13 -8.53 -20.68
N THR A 58 -4.34 -8.61 -20.14
CA THR A 58 -4.63 -8.19 -18.77
C THR A 58 -4.37 -9.38 -17.85
N VAL A 59 -3.67 -9.13 -16.76
CA VAL A 59 -3.32 -10.14 -15.78
C VAL A 59 -3.65 -9.66 -14.38
N ARG A 60 -4.14 -10.57 -13.55
CA ARG A 60 -4.24 -10.36 -12.10
C ARG A 60 -3.04 -11.01 -11.44
N VAL A 61 -2.22 -10.23 -10.74
CA VAL A 61 -1.07 -10.77 -10.01
C VAL A 61 -1.56 -11.52 -8.78
N ILE A 62 -1.18 -12.79 -8.68
CA ILE A 62 -1.54 -13.67 -7.56
C ILE A 62 -0.36 -13.78 -6.58
N ALA A 63 0.83 -14.05 -7.11
CA ALA A 63 2.03 -14.21 -6.30
C ALA A 63 3.30 -13.75 -7.03
N LEU A 64 4.25 -13.22 -6.28
CA LEU A 64 5.62 -12.98 -6.73
C LEU A 64 6.54 -14.05 -6.15
N HIS A 65 7.34 -14.66 -7.02
CA HIS A 65 8.42 -15.58 -6.65
C HIS A 65 9.76 -14.91 -6.94
N PRO A 66 10.30 -14.14 -5.98
CA PRO A 66 11.46 -13.30 -6.23
C PRO A 66 12.73 -14.09 -6.56
N ASP A 67 12.98 -15.19 -5.84
CA ASP A 67 14.17 -16.03 -6.03
C ASP A 67 14.22 -16.61 -7.45
N MET A 68 13.06 -16.97 -7.98
CA MET A 68 12.91 -17.50 -9.34
C MET A 68 12.74 -16.41 -10.41
N ARG A 69 12.58 -15.15 -10.00
CA ARG A 69 12.22 -14.00 -10.84
C ARG A 69 10.98 -14.30 -11.70
N ARG A 70 9.93 -14.84 -11.07
CA ARG A 70 8.68 -15.27 -11.70
C ARG A 70 7.46 -14.65 -11.02
N LEU A 71 6.40 -14.49 -11.79
CA LEU A 71 5.09 -14.01 -11.36
C LEU A 71 4.04 -15.07 -11.64
N THR A 72 3.27 -15.46 -10.63
CA THR A 72 2.05 -16.25 -10.83
C THR A 72 0.90 -15.28 -11.03
N VAL A 73 0.21 -15.41 -12.16
CA VAL A 73 -0.85 -14.50 -12.54
C VAL A 73 -2.05 -15.26 -13.09
N TRP A 74 -3.25 -14.72 -12.89
CA TRP A 74 -4.39 -15.10 -13.71
C TRP A 74 -4.31 -14.32 -15.03
N CYS A 75 -4.28 -15.01 -16.17
CA CYS A 75 -4.16 -14.37 -17.48
C CYS A 75 -5.50 -14.44 -18.22
N ASP A 76 -6.10 -13.27 -18.48
CA ASP A 76 -7.43 -13.20 -19.09
C ASP A 76 -7.43 -13.74 -20.52
N ALA A 77 -6.34 -13.51 -21.28
CA ALA A 77 -6.24 -14.04 -22.65
C ALA A 77 -6.15 -15.57 -22.71
N LEU A 78 -5.74 -16.23 -21.63
CA LEU A 78 -5.66 -17.69 -21.54
C LEU A 78 -6.81 -18.29 -20.71
N GLY A 79 -7.58 -17.46 -20.00
CA GLY A 79 -8.64 -17.89 -19.08
C GLY A 79 -8.16 -18.80 -17.95
N ARG A 80 -6.88 -18.72 -17.56
CA ARG A 80 -6.27 -19.59 -16.56
C ARG A 80 -5.12 -18.94 -15.82
N GLU A 81 -4.73 -19.55 -14.70
CA GLU A 81 -3.49 -19.23 -14.02
C GLU A 81 -2.28 -19.63 -14.88
N CYS A 82 -1.28 -18.76 -14.94
CA CYS A 82 -0.01 -19.03 -15.59
C CYS A 82 1.16 -18.36 -14.85
N THR A 83 2.36 -18.84 -15.12
CA THR A 83 3.59 -18.27 -14.57
C THR A 83 4.32 -17.49 -15.65
N LEU A 84 4.56 -16.19 -15.42
CA LEU A 84 5.33 -15.32 -16.29
C LEU A 84 6.75 -15.16 -15.74
N LYS A 85 7.76 -15.33 -16.60
CA LYS A 85 9.14 -14.97 -16.28
C LYS A 85 9.28 -13.45 -16.38
N ILE A 86 9.83 -12.80 -15.37
CA ILE A 86 9.99 -11.34 -15.35
C ILE A 86 10.84 -10.86 -16.52
N SER A 87 11.87 -11.63 -16.90
CA SER A 87 12.73 -11.32 -18.06
C SER A 87 12.02 -11.36 -19.41
N LYS A 88 10.84 -12.00 -19.51
CA LYS A 88 10.03 -12.04 -20.73
C LYS A 88 8.97 -10.93 -20.75
N ILE A 89 8.80 -10.18 -19.67
CA ILE A 89 7.85 -9.06 -19.61
C ILE A 89 8.55 -7.82 -20.16
N VAL A 90 8.05 -7.33 -21.29
CA VAL A 90 8.56 -6.14 -21.97
C VAL A 90 8.00 -4.87 -21.34
N GLU A 91 6.71 -4.91 -20.98
CA GLU A 91 6.01 -3.79 -20.41
C GLU A 91 4.95 -4.28 -19.43
N ALA A 92 4.79 -3.55 -18.32
CA ALA A 92 3.72 -3.77 -17.36
C ALA A 92 3.18 -2.39 -16.96
N ASN A 93 1.88 -2.21 -17.04
CA ASN A 93 1.19 -1.01 -16.59
C ASN A 93 0.12 -1.41 -15.58
N ASP A 94 0.10 -0.72 -14.45
CA ASP A 94 -0.93 -0.90 -13.45
C ASP A 94 -2.24 -0.30 -13.98
N LEU A 95 -3.30 -1.09 -14.05
CA LEU A 95 -4.59 -0.66 -14.56
C LEU A 95 -5.28 0.33 -13.63
N GLN A 96 -4.99 0.29 -12.33
CA GLN A 96 -5.61 1.19 -11.36
C GLN A 96 -4.98 2.58 -11.43
N SER A 97 -3.65 2.67 -11.45
CA SER A 97 -2.93 3.94 -11.48
C SER A 97 -2.62 4.46 -12.90
N GLY A 98 -2.75 3.61 -13.92
CA GLY A 98 -2.31 3.89 -15.30
C GLY A 98 -0.79 4.01 -15.45
N ARG A 99 -0.01 3.77 -14.38
CA ARG A 99 1.44 3.98 -14.38
C ARG A 99 2.18 2.74 -14.82
N LYS A 100 3.31 2.95 -15.48
CA LYS A 100 4.25 1.87 -15.78
C LYS A 100 4.80 1.28 -14.49
N VAL A 101 4.68 -0.03 -14.36
CA VAL A 101 5.22 -0.80 -13.23
C VAL A 101 6.70 -1.02 -13.48
N ASN A 102 7.53 -0.47 -12.60
CA ASN A 102 8.94 -0.84 -12.57
C ASN A 102 9.08 -2.18 -11.84
N LEU A 103 9.20 -3.27 -12.59
CA LEU A 103 9.28 -4.63 -12.05
C LEU A 103 10.45 -4.81 -11.08
N HIS A 104 11.60 -4.16 -11.32
CA HIS A 104 12.76 -4.23 -10.41
C HIS A 104 12.46 -3.58 -9.06
N ARG A 105 11.93 -2.36 -9.08
CA ARG A 105 11.54 -1.65 -7.86
C ARG A 105 10.43 -2.39 -7.13
N TRP A 106 9.46 -2.91 -7.87
CA TRP A 106 8.35 -3.66 -7.30
C TRP A 106 8.84 -4.93 -6.61
N MET A 107 9.72 -5.72 -7.26
CA MET A 107 10.37 -6.88 -6.61
C MET A 107 11.11 -6.50 -5.33
N ALA A 108 11.87 -5.40 -5.34
CA ALA A 108 12.60 -4.93 -4.16
C ALA A 108 11.65 -4.53 -3.01
N SER A 109 10.52 -3.90 -3.33
CA SER A 109 9.53 -3.49 -2.32
C SER A 109 8.84 -4.67 -1.63
N GLN A 110 8.78 -5.84 -2.29
CA GLN A 110 8.22 -7.06 -1.71
C GLN A 110 9.21 -7.83 -0.82
N HIS A 111 10.51 -7.48 -0.85
CA HIS A 111 11.54 -8.07 0.03
C HIS A 111 11.78 -7.28 1.30
N ALA A 112 11.24 -6.07 1.43
CA ALA A 112 11.43 -5.29 2.64
C ALA A 112 10.66 -5.99 3.78
N PRO A 113 11.33 -6.48 4.84
CA PRO A 113 10.62 -6.91 6.03
C PRO A 113 9.86 -5.69 6.57
N ALA A 114 8.60 -5.90 6.98
CA ALA A 114 7.88 -4.92 7.76
C ALA A 114 8.69 -4.70 9.05
N VAL A 115 9.34 -3.54 9.14
CA VAL A 115 10.08 -3.09 10.34
C VAL A 115 9.08 -2.67 11.40
#